data_AF-A0AAE4MN76-F1
#
_entry.id   AF-A0AAE4MN76-F1
#
_cell.length_a   1.000
_cell.length_b   1.000
_cell.length_c   1.000
_cell.angle_alpha   90.00
_cell.angle_beta   90.00
_cell.angle_gamma   90.00
#
_symmetry.space_group_name_H-M   'P 1'
#
loop_
_entity.id
_entity.type
_entity.pdbx_description
1 polymer ?
#
loop_
_entity_poly.entity_id
_entity_poly.type
_entity_poly.pdbx_seq_one_letter_code
_entity_poly.pdbx_strand_id
1 'polypeptide(L)'
;MSTKPKMTFADIKSSQIYWQEVWFLATGIIRKMNRLIEITPMPERDYFLNCDPEITDLVLGILSNSANIKKLTTPAPQQRGESAFKYQFRIDRCNEIKKILPNVDFSAILDTKVRNTLEHFDEYLDEFIINATLGGLDPKYMHITYNVGVSDTAVFTPKPFPIRMYEAKTKIFYNFDNKVDLGKIYDIAQSVDNGIQEYIRNETAKHYPSHTVEEKIECSGGSIIPRLAICGK
;
A
#
# COMPACT_ATOMS: atom_id res chain seq x y z
N MET A 1 9.42 -23.25 39.07
CA MET A 1 8.54 -22.60 38.08
C MET A 1 9.05 -22.94 36.69
N SER A 2 8.27 -23.65 35.87
CA SER A 2 8.67 -23.99 34.50
C SER A 2 8.60 -22.73 33.63
N THR A 3 9.75 -22.17 33.29
CA THR A 3 9.86 -21.11 32.29
C THR A 3 9.48 -21.71 30.94
N LYS A 4 8.24 -21.49 30.50
CA LYS A 4 7.83 -21.82 29.13
C LYS A 4 8.87 -21.22 28.17
N PRO A 5 9.43 -21.99 27.23
CA PRO A 5 10.44 -21.49 26.31
C PRO A 5 9.88 -20.27 25.56
N LYS A 6 10.63 -19.17 25.58
CA LYS A 6 10.26 -17.92 24.92
C LYS A 6 10.53 -18.10 23.43
N MET A 7 9.52 -18.55 22.69
CA MET A 7 9.55 -18.65 21.23
C MET A 7 9.92 -17.29 20.62
N THR A 8 10.96 -17.27 19.81
CA THR A 8 11.41 -16.11 19.03
C THR A 8 10.96 -16.25 17.58
N PHE A 9 11.00 -15.16 16.81
CA PHE A 9 10.61 -15.22 15.39
C PHE A 9 11.50 -16.16 14.57
N ALA A 10 12.78 -16.31 14.95
CA ALA A 10 13.72 -17.24 14.32
C ALA A 10 13.31 -18.72 14.50
N ASP A 11 12.52 -19.04 15.52
CA ASP A 11 12.04 -20.41 15.77
C ASP A 11 10.89 -20.81 14.84
N ILE A 12 10.37 -19.87 14.03
CA ILE A 12 9.26 -20.11 13.10
C ILE A 12 9.80 -20.72 11.79
N LYS A 13 9.53 -22.01 11.58
CA LYS A 13 9.90 -22.76 10.36
C LYS A 13 9.34 -22.17 9.05
N SER A 14 8.31 -21.32 9.13
CA SER A 14 7.63 -20.70 7.98
C SER A 14 7.64 -19.17 8.06
N SER A 15 8.65 -18.57 8.69
CA SER A 15 8.79 -17.12 8.81
C SER A 15 8.79 -16.41 7.45
N GLN A 16 9.13 -17.12 6.37
CA GLN A 16 9.10 -16.59 5.02
C GLN A 16 7.75 -16.08 4.55
N ILE A 17 6.65 -16.62 5.10
CA ILE A 17 5.28 -16.21 4.74
C ILE A 17 5.09 -14.70 4.92
N TYR A 18 5.77 -14.09 5.91
CA TYR A 18 5.59 -12.67 6.19
C TYR A 18 6.20 -11.75 5.14
N TRP A 19 7.39 -12.05 4.62
CA TRP A 19 7.97 -11.24 3.55
C TRP A 19 7.31 -11.55 2.19
N GLN A 20 6.86 -12.79 1.99
CA GLN A 20 6.06 -13.17 0.80
C GLN A 20 4.71 -12.42 0.77
N GLU A 21 4.07 -12.24 1.93
CA GLU A 21 2.85 -11.44 2.03
C GLU A 21 3.11 -9.96 1.70
N VAL A 22 4.21 -9.38 2.23
CA VAL A 22 4.60 -8.01 1.89
C VAL A 22 4.84 -7.85 0.38
N TRP A 23 5.52 -8.82 -0.24
CA TRP A 23 5.71 -8.87 -1.70
C TRP A 23 4.39 -8.94 -2.47
N PHE A 24 3.49 -9.82 -2.04
CA PHE A 24 2.18 -10.03 -2.67
C PHE A 24 1.36 -8.75 -2.66
N LEU A 25 1.31 -8.07 -1.51
CA LEU A 25 0.63 -6.78 -1.35
C LEU A 25 1.26 -5.70 -2.25
N ALA A 26 2.60 -5.63 -2.31
CA ALA A 26 3.34 -4.68 -3.15
C ALA A 26 3.09 -4.91 -4.65
N THR A 27 3.16 -6.17 -5.12
CA THR A 27 2.77 -6.54 -6.49
C THR A 27 1.33 -6.13 -6.78
N GLY A 28 0.43 -6.31 -5.81
CA GLY A 28 -0.96 -5.88 -5.91
C GLY A 28 -1.11 -4.36 -6.07
N ILE A 29 -0.26 -3.55 -5.40
CA ILE A 29 -0.20 -2.09 -5.60
C ILE A 29 0.31 -1.78 -7.01
N ILE A 30 1.41 -2.42 -7.43
CA ILE A 30 2.03 -2.17 -8.74
C ILE A 30 1.03 -2.40 -9.87
N ARG A 31 0.34 -3.53 -9.85
CA ARG A 31 -0.67 -3.88 -10.87
C ARG A 31 -1.81 -2.87 -10.91
N LYS A 32 -2.33 -2.45 -9.76
CA LYS A 32 -3.42 -1.47 -9.67
C LYS A 32 -2.98 -0.09 -10.12
N MET A 33 -1.77 0.34 -9.76
CA MET A 33 -1.22 1.62 -10.21
C MET A 33 -1.00 1.65 -11.71
N ASN A 34 -0.47 0.57 -12.29
CA ASN A 34 -0.32 0.47 -13.75
C ASN A 34 -1.68 0.55 -14.45
N ARG A 35 -2.69 -0.17 -13.94
CA ARG A 35 -4.06 -0.09 -14.47
C ARG A 35 -4.67 1.31 -14.30
N LEU A 36 -4.45 1.95 -13.16
CA LEU A 36 -4.93 3.30 -12.89
C LEU A 36 -4.34 4.29 -13.89
N ILE A 37 -3.03 4.22 -14.16
CA ILE A 37 -2.34 5.03 -15.16
C ILE A 37 -2.90 4.77 -16.57
N GLU A 38 -3.16 3.51 -16.92
CA GLU A 38 -3.72 3.11 -18.21
C GLU A 38 -5.10 3.73 -18.46
N ILE A 39 -5.99 3.74 -17.45
CA ILE A 39 -7.35 4.29 -17.57
C ILE A 39 -7.44 5.79 -17.28
N THR A 40 -6.35 6.42 -16.85
CA THR A 40 -6.24 7.86 -16.63
C THR A 40 -5.08 8.48 -17.40
N PRO A 41 -4.99 8.25 -18.73
CA PRO A 41 -3.89 8.78 -19.51
C PRO A 41 -3.91 10.31 -19.49
N MET A 42 -2.74 10.93 -19.35
CA MET A 42 -2.63 12.38 -19.43
C MET A 42 -2.96 12.85 -20.85
N PRO A 43 -3.95 13.73 -21.04
CA PRO A 43 -4.28 14.22 -22.37
C PRO A 43 -3.19 15.19 -22.86
N GLU A 44 -2.93 15.19 -24.17
CA GLU A 44 -1.96 16.12 -24.78
C GLU A 44 -2.43 17.58 -24.75
N ARG A 45 -3.75 17.79 -24.74
CA ARG A 45 -4.43 19.08 -24.68
C ARG A 45 -5.68 18.96 -23.80
N ASP A 46 -6.09 20.08 -23.22
CA ASP A 46 -7.25 20.18 -22.31
C ASP A 46 -7.14 19.32 -21.05
N TYR A 47 -8.27 19.09 -20.38
CA TYR A 47 -8.38 18.31 -19.15
C TYR A 47 -9.44 17.22 -19.34
N PHE A 48 -9.25 16.06 -18.71
CA PHE A 48 -10.35 15.13 -18.45
C PHE A 48 -10.88 15.29 -17.03
N LEU A 49 -12.19 15.02 -16.90
CA LEU A 49 -12.92 14.76 -15.66
C LEU A 49 -13.80 13.54 -15.94
N ASN A 50 -13.65 12.48 -15.15
CA ASN A 50 -14.47 11.27 -15.29
C ASN A 50 -14.99 10.77 -13.94
N CYS A 51 -16.12 10.08 -13.99
CA CYS A 51 -16.72 9.40 -12.84
C CYS A 51 -16.71 7.89 -13.10
N ASP A 52 -15.53 7.31 -13.28
CA ASP A 52 -15.36 5.88 -13.50
C ASP A 52 -15.22 5.15 -12.15
N PRO A 53 -16.13 4.24 -11.78
CA PRO A 53 -16.01 3.45 -10.56
C PRO A 53 -14.69 2.68 -10.46
N GLU A 54 -14.12 2.23 -11.60
CA GLU A 54 -12.86 1.49 -11.63
C GLU A 54 -11.72 2.31 -11.00
N ILE A 55 -11.68 3.63 -11.22
CA ILE A 55 -10.67 4.52 -10.62
C ILE A 55 -10.74 4.46 -9.09
N THR A 56 -11.95 4.59 -8.55
CA THR A 56 -12.15 4.58 -7.10
C THR A 56 -11.78 3.21 -6.52
N ASP A 57 -12.21 2.11 -7.16
CA ASP A 57 -11.91 0.75 -6.73
C ASP A 57 -10.39 0.46 -6.75
N LEU A 58 -9.68 0.89 -7.80
CA LEU A 58 -8.24 0.76 -7.89
C LEU A 58 -7.54 1.52 -6.77
N VAL A 59 -7.91 2.78 -6.55
CA VAL A 59 -7.35 3.62 -5.50
C VAL A 59 -7.58 3.01 -4.13
N LEU A 60 -8.82 2.63 -3.80
CA LEU A 60 -9.14 1.99 -2.51
C LEU A 60 -8.37 0.68 -2.33
N GLY A 61 -8.20 -0.10 -3.39
CA GLY A 61 -7.37 -1.30 -3.39
C GLY A 61 -5.89 -1.02 -3.13
N ILE A 62 -5.33 0.04 -3.70
CA ILE A 62 -3.95 0.49 -3.43
C ILE A 62 -3.79 0.89 -1.96
N LEU A 63 -4.74 1.67 -1.43
CA LEU A 63 -4.72 2.15 -0.05
C LEU A 63 -4.87 0.99 0.95
N SER A 64 -5.73 0.03 0.65
CA SER A 64 -5.90 -1.19 1.46
C SER A 64 -4.62 -2.03 1.52
N ASN A 65 -4.00 -2.30 0.37
CA ASN A 65 -2.73 -3.03 0.32
C ASN A 65 -1.61 -2.27 1.06
N SER A 66 -1.53 -0.95 0.87
CA SER A 66 -0.58 -0.08 1.58
C SER A 66 -0.74 -0.19 3.09
N ALA A 67 -1.98 -0.07 3.60
CA ALA A 67 -2.29 -0.22 5.02
C ALA A 67 -1.86 -1.58 5.59
N ASN A 68 -2.02 -2.66 4.82
CA ASN A 68 -1.61 -4.00 5.25
C ASN A 68 -0.09 -4.16 5.26
N ILE A 69 0.64 -3.59 4.29
CA ILE A 69 2.11 -3.52 4.36
C ILE A 69 2.55 -2.76 5.62
N LYS A 70 1.87 -1.64 5.97
CA LYS A 70 2.16 -0.90 7.21
C LYS A 70 2.07 -1.78 8.45
N LYS A 71 0.99 -2.55 8.56
CA LYS A 71 0.74 -3.44 9.71
C LYS A 71 1.83 -4.52 9.86
N LEU A 72 2.46 -4.93 8.76
CA LEU A 72 3.51 -5.94 8.74
C LEU A 72 4.90 -5.36 9.00
N THR A 73 5.16 -4.13 8.56
CA THR A 73 6.50 -3.51 8.54
C THR A 73 6.71 -2.49 9.67
N THR A 74 5.63 -1.94 10.23
CA THR A 74 5.71 -0.88 11.25
C THR A 74 5.02 -1.35 12.54
N PRO A 75 5.76 -1.48 13.65
CA PRO A 75 5.15 -1.86 14.92
C PRO A 75 4.29 -0.70 15.44
N ALA A 76 2.97 -0.91 15.49
CA ALA A 76 2.07 -0.03 16.24
C ALA A 76 2.25 -0.25 17.75
N PRO A 77 1.80 0.68 18.62
CA PRO A 77 1.77 0.47 20.07
C PRO A 77 1.07 -0.82 20.48
N GLN A 78 1.38 -1.31 21.68
CA GLN A 78 0.71 -2.46 22.27
C GLN A 78 -0.78 -2.15 22.43
N GLN A 79 -1.62 -3.05 21.93
CA GLN A 79 -3.08 -2.87 21.99
C GLN A 79 -3.60 -3.21 23.39
N ARG A 80 -4.72 -2.61 23.78
CA ARG A 80 -5.39 -2.93 25.04
C ARG A 80 -5.80 -4.41 25.04
N GLY A 81 -5.33 -5.17 26.05
CA GLY A 81 -5.59 -6.61 26.15
C GLY A 81 -4.64 -7.49 25.32
N GLU A 82 -3.69 -6.91 24.58
CA GLU A 82 -2.63 -7.67 23.90
C GLU A 82 -1.62 -8.20 24.92
N SER A 83 -1.27 -9.48 24.84
CA SER A 83 -0.22 -10.04 25.70
C SER A 83 1.15 -9.51 25.30
N ALA A 84 2.05 -9.36 26.27
CA ALA A 84 3.42 -8.91 26.01
C ALA A 84 4.14 -9.80 24.97
N PHE A 85 3.84 -11.10 24.95
CA PHE A 85 4.36 -12.03 23.94
C PHE A 85 3.87 -11.70 22.53
N LYS A 86 2.56 -11.46 22.32
CA LYS A 86 2.01 -11.10 21.00
C LYS A 86 2.58 -9.78 20.50
N TYR A 87 2.73 -8.81 21.40
CA TYR A 87 3.33 -7.53 21.07
C TYR A 87 4.80 -7.67 20.66
N GLN A 88 5.60 -8.42 21.43
CA GLN A 88 7.00 -8.69 21.09
C GLN A 88 7.12 -9.42 19.75
N PHE A 89 6.26 -10.42 19.52
CA PHE A 89 6.23 -11.16 18.25
C PHE A 89 6.01 -10.24 17.05
N ARG A 90 5.11 -9.25 17.16
CA ARG A 90 4.90 -8.24 16.10
C ARG A 90 6.14 -7.39 15.86
N ILE A 91 6.82 -6.97 16.93
CA ILE A 91 8.07 -6.21 16.82
C ILE A 91 9.13 -7.04 16.10
N ASP A 92 9.33 -8.28 16.53
CA ASP A 92 10.33 -9.18 15.95
C ASP A 92 10.04 -9.42 14.46
N ARG A 93 8.79 -9.71 14.09
CA ARG A 93 8.36 -9.82 12.69
C ARG A 93 8.69 -8.57 11.87
N CYS A 94 8.35 -7.38 12.37
CA CYS A 94 8.64 -6.13 11.66
C CYS A 94 10.15 -5.96 11.42
N ASN A 95 10.97 -6.28 12.42
CA ASN A 95 12.42 -6.18 12.33
C ASN A 95 13.00 -7.18 11.31
N GLU A 96 12.50 -8.41 11.29
CA GLU A 96 12.96 -9.43 10.32
C GLU A 96 12.61 -9.05 8.88
N ILE A 97 11.41 -8.51 8.63
CA ILE A 97 11.06 -8.00 7.29
C ILE A 97 12.01 -6.86 6.89
N LYS A 98 12.33 -5.94 7.80
CA LYS A 98 13.26 -4.84 7.52
C LYS A 98 14.71 -5.31 7.29
N LYS A 99 15.13 -6.42 7.87
CA LYS A 99 16.45 -7.02 7.57
C LYS A 99 16.51 -7.55 6.14
N ILE A 100 15.41 -8.10 5.63
CA ILE A 100 15.30 -8.57 4.24
C ILE A 100 15.22 -7.38 3.28
N LEU A 101 14.60 -6.28 3.71
CA LEU A 101 14.37 -5.07 2.94
C LEU A 101 15.08 -3.84 3.56
N PRO A 102 16.43 -3.87 3.71
CA PRO A 102 17.14 -2.85 4.48
C PRO A 102 17.11 -1.47 3.83
N ASN A 103 16.92 -1.41 2.50
CA ASN A 103 16.96 -0.18 1.70
C ASN A 103 15.57 0.41 1.42
N VAL A 104 14.49 -0.21 1.93
CA VAL A 104 13.13 0.26 1.69
C VAL A 104 12.69 1.18 2.82
N ASP A 105 12.42 2.45 2.49
CA ASP A 105 11.77 3.37 3.40
C ASP A 105 10.24 3.22 3.34
N PHE A 106 9.67 2.66 4.40
CA PHE A 106 8.23 2.46 4.55
C PHE A 106 7.49 3.71 5.08
N SER A 107 8.17 4.85 5.25
CA SER A 107 7.59 6.06 5.86
C SER A 107 6.36 6.61 5.12
N ALA A 108 6.31 6.50 3.78
CA ALA A 108 5.20 7.02 2.98
C ALA A 108 3.99 6.08 2.89
N ILE A 109 4.03 4.93 3.59
CA ILE A 109 2.89 4.03 3.66
C ILE A 109 1.76 4.67 4.49
N LEU A 110 0.53 4.51 3.98
CA LEU A 110 -0.70 5.21 4.35
C LEU A 110 -0.78 5.71 5.80
N ASP A 111 -1.05 7.01 5.96
CA ASP A 111 -1.36 7.63 7.26
C ASP A 111 -2.61 7.01 7.91
N THR A 112 -2.57 6.85 9.22
CA THR A 112 -3.71 6.37 10.02
C THR A 112 -4.96 7.25 9.81
N LYS A 113 -4.80 8.56 9.62
CA LYS A 113 -5.92 9.49 9.38
C LYS A 113 -6.70 9.14 8.11
N VAL A 114 -5.99 8.92 7.00
CA VAL A 114 -6.65 8.57 5.74
C VAL A 114 -7.35 7.23 5.87
N ARG A 115 -6.70 6.23 6.48
CA ARG A 115 -7.33 4.93 6.74
C ARG A 115 -8.64 5.08 7.51
N ASN A 116 -8.65 5.86 8.59
CA ASN A 116 -9.86 6.10 9.38
C ASN A 116 -10.96 6.74 8.53
N THR A 117 -10.62 7.73 7.69
CA THR A 117 -11.59 8.38 6.78
C THR A 117 -12.13 7.47 5.68
N LEU A 118 -11.47 6.34 5.43
CA LEU A 118 -11.95 5.32 4.49
C LEU A 118 -12.77 4.24 5.20
N GLU A 119 -12.37 3.81 6.41
CA GLU A 119 -13.06 2.80 7.21
C GLU A 119 -14.41 3.29 7.73
N HIS A 120 -14.53 4.59 8.04
CA HIS A 120 -15.73 5.23 8.56
C HIS A 120 -16.30 6.26 7.56
N PHE A 121 -16.14 6.00 6.26
CA PHE A 121 -16.44 6.99 5.22
C PHE A 121 -17.87 7.56 5.30
N ASP A 122 -18.84 6.72 5.66
CA ASP A 122 -20.24 7.10 5.89
C ASP A 122 -20.37 8.14 7.01
N GLU A 123 -19.71 7.94 8.15
CA GLU A 123 -19.70 8.90 9.27
C GLU A 123 -19.11 10.25 8.83
N TYR A 124 -17.97 10.24 8.13
CA TYR A 124 -17.35 11.47 7.62
C TYR A 124 -18.23 12.18 6.57
N LEU A 125 -18.94 11.41 5.75
CA LEU A 125 -19.87 11.96 4.77
C LEU A 125 -21.06 12.63 5.46
N ASP A 126 -21.64 11.98 6.47
CA ASP A 126 -22.74 12.53 7.26
C ASP A 126 -22.32 13.84 7.96
N GLU A 127 -21.16 13.84 8.63
CA GLU A 127 -20.60 15.03 9.26
C GLU A 127 -20.39 16.16 8.25
N PHE A 128 -19.85 15.83 7.07
CA PHE A 128 -19.64 16.80 6.00
C PHE A 128 -20.97 17.41 5.52
N ILE A 129 -21.99 16.57 5.25
CA ILE A 129 -23.30 17.03 4.77
C ILE A 129 -24.00 17.90 5.81
N ILE A 130 -23.94 17.53 7.10
CA ILE A 130 -24.48 18.34 8.20
C ILE A 130 -23.77 19.71 8.23
N ASN A 131 -22.44 19.72 8.21
CA ASN A 131 -21.65 20.95 8.27
C ASN A 131 -21.93 21.87 7.07
N ALA A 132 -21.98 21.32 5.86
CA ALA A 132 -22.30 22.06 4.65
C ALA A 132 -23.72 22.66 4.70
N THR A 133 -24.70 21.90 5.19
CA THR A 133 -26.10 22.36 5.33
C THR A 133 -26.24 23.51 6.33
N LEU A 134 -25.44 23.49 7.40
CA LEU A 134 -25.40 24.56 8.40
C LEU A 134 -24.57 25.78 7.96
N GLY A 135 -24.08 25.81 6.73
CA GLY A 135 -23.30 26.93 6.18
C GLY A 135 -21.84 26.98 6.65
N GLY A 136 -21.31 25.87 7.20
CA GLY A 136 -19.92 25.79 7.65
C GLY A 136 -18.92 25.34 6.58
N LEU A 137 -19.36 25.15 5.34
CA LEU A 137 -18.44 24.94 4.22
C LEU A 137 -17.68 26.24 3.93
N ASP A 138 -16.35 26.16 3.82
CA ASP A 138 -15.52 27.32 3.50
C ASP A 138 -16.00 27.94 2.18
N PRO A 139 -16.36 29.25 2.16
CA PRO A 139 -16.88 29.93 0.98
C PRO A 139 -15.96 29.87 -0.24
N LYS A 140 -14.68 29.54 -0.08
CA LYS A 140 -13.75 29.34 -1.20
C LYS A 140 -14.13 28.13 -2.08
N TYR A 141 -14.87 27.17 -1.53
CA TYR A 141 -15.35 25.99 -2.26
C TYR A 141 -16.73 26.30 -2.85
N MET A 142 -16.79 26.55 -4.16
CA MET A 142 -18.07 26.78 -4.85
C MET A 142 -18.78 25.49 -5.25
N HIS A 143 -18.07 24.36 -5.27
CA HIS A 143 -18.63 23.07 -5.66
C HIS A 143 -17.87 21.91 -4.99
N ILE A 144 -18.50 20.74 -5.00
CA ILE A 144 -18.00 19.50 -4.41
C ILE A 144 -17.78 18.50 -5.54
N THR A 145 -16.67 17.77 -5.51
CA THR A 145 -16.46 16.62 -6.38
C THR A 145 -16.63 15.33 -5.59
N TYR A 146 -17.22 14.32 -6.22
CA TYR A 146 -17.46 13.02 -5.58
C TYR A 146 -17.17 11.86 -6.53
N ASN A 147 -16.28 10.94 -6.13
CA ASN A 147 -15.87 9.77 -6.91
C ASN A 147 -15.43 10.13 -8.34
N VAL A 148 -14.50 11.07 -8.46
CA VAL A 148 -14.03 11.57 -9.76
C VAL A 148 -12.53 11.38 -9.96
N GLY A 149 -12.14 11.01 -11.18
CA GLY A 149 -10.78 11.15 -11.67
C GLY A 149 -10.65 12.44 -12.47
N VAL A 150 -9.54 13.17 -12.26
CA VAL A 150 -9.18 14.34 -13.06
C VAL A 150 -7.75 14.24 -13.53
N SER A 151 -7.49 14.78 -14.71
CA SER A 151 -6.12 14.93 -15.23
C SER A 151 -5.28 15.85 -14.33
N ASP A 152 -5.81 17.02 -14.00
CA ASP A 152 -5.19 18.07 -13.19
C ASP A 152 -6.30 18.82 -12.44
N THR A 153 -6.05 19.20 -11.19
CA THR A 153 -6.97 20.01 -10.38
C THR A 153 -7.26 21.38 -11.01
N ALA A 154 -6.44 21.85 -11.95
CA ALA A 154 -6.66 23.06 -12.74
C ALA A 154 -7.90 23.00 -13.64
N VAL A 155 -8.53 21.83 -13.83
CA VAL A 155 -9.82 21.71 -14.54
C VAL A 155 -10.95 22.52 -13.85
N PHE A 156 -10.81 22.80 -12.56
CA PHE A 156 -11.77 23.58 -11.79
C PHE A 156 -11.25 24.97 -11.46
N THR A 157 -12.07 25.99 -11.70
CA THR A 157 -11.84 27.35 -11.22
C THR A 157 -13.17 27.93 -10.73
N PRO A 158 -13.37 28.14 -9.41
CA PRO A 158 -12.43 27.88 -8.30
C PRO A 158 -12.26 26.37 -8.00
N LYS A 159 -11.35 26.02 -7.08
CA LYS A 159 -11.10 24.61 -6.72
C LYS A 159 -12.30 23.99 -5.98
N PRO A 160 -12.63 22.71 -6.23
CA PRO A 160 -13.69 22.00 -5.52
C PRO A 160 -13.24 21.59 -4.13
N PHE A 161 -14.22 21.29 -3.27
CA PHE A 161 -13.99 20.42 -2.13
C PHE A 161 -13.98 18.95 -2.58
N PRO A 162 -12.88 18.20 -2.40
CA PRO A 162 -12.73 16.87 -3.00
C PRO A 162 -13.18 15.73 -2.09
N ILE A 163 -14.23 15.02 -2.47
CA ILE A 163 -14.64 13.76 -1.84
C ILE A 163 -14.26 12.62 -2.79
N ARG A 164 -13.29 11.80 -2.40
CA ARG A 164 -12.76 10.70 -3.25
C ARG A 164 -12.42 11.16 -4.67
N MET A 165 -11.49 12.11 -4.77
CA MET A 165 -11.00 12.63 -6.04
C MET A 165 -9.58 12.14 -6.30
N TYR A 166 -9.31 11.60 -7.49
CA TYR A 166 -7.96 11.23 -7.92
C TYR A 166 -7.45 12.22 -8.97
N GLU A 167 -6.22 12.72 -8.80
CA GLU A 167 -5.52 13.60 -9.75
C GLU A 167 -4.37 12.85 -10.44
N ALA A 168 -4.50 12.59 -11.75
CA ALA A 168 -3.57 11.75 -12.50
C ALA A 168 -2.18 12.38 -12.64
N LYS A 169 -2.09 13.70 -12.88
CA LYS A 169 -0.82 14.43 -13.05
C LYS A 169 0.12 14.26 -11.87
N THR A 170 -0.41 14.38 -10.65
CA THR A 170 0.35 14.32 -9.40
C THR A 170 0.28 12.95 -8.74
N LYS A 171 -0.62 12.08 -9.21
CA LYS A 171 -0.98 10.80 -8.59
C LYS A 171 -1.46 10.96 -7.15
N ILE A 172 -2.11 12.08 -6.84
CA ILE A 172 -2.65 12.37 -5.51
C ILE A 172 -4.11 11.93 -5.45
N PHE A 173 -4.45 11.20 -4.39
CA PHE A 173 -5.83 10.95 -4.03
C PHE A 173 -6.24 11.87 -2.88
N TYR A 174 -7.38 12.54 -3.05
CA TYR A 174 -7.98 13.43 -2.09
C TYR A 174 -9.23 12.75 -1.50
N ASN A 175 -9.33 12.71 -0.18
CA ASN A 175 -10.48 12.18 0.55
C ASN A 175 -10.85 13.16 1.67
N PHE A 176 -11.85 14.00 1.40
CA PHE A 176 -12.16 15.18 2.22
C PHE A 176 -10.91 16.07 2.35
N ASP A 177 -10.54 16.48 3.57
CA ASP A 177 -9.34 17.28 3.83
C ASP A 177 -8.03 16.50 3.76
N ASN A 178 -8.09 15.19 3.56
CA ASN A 178 -6.91 14.34 3.53
C ASN A 178 -6.43 14.14 2.10
N LYS A 179 -5.10 14.03 1.94
CA LYS A 179 -4.46 13.70 0.68
C LYS A 179 -3.45 12.56 0.85
N VAL A 180 -3.36 11.72 -0.16
CA VAL A 180 -2.40 10.63 -0.24
C VAL A 180 -1.67 10.69 -1.56
N ASP A 181 -0.35 10.62 -1.48
CA ASP A 181 0.53 10.49 -2.63
C ASP A 181 0.61 9.01 -3.04
N LEU A 182 -0.19 8.61 -4.04
CA LEU A 182 -0.17 7.24 -4.55
C LEU A 182 1.12 6.96 -5.33
N GLY A 183 1.77 7.99 -5.87
CA GLY A 183 3.07 7.88 -6.51
C GLY A 183 4.13 7.36 -5.55
N LYS A 184 4.25 7.94 -4.36
CA LYS A 184 5.17 7.45 -3.33
C LYS A 184 4.85 6.03 -2.86
N ILE A 185 3.57 5.69 -2.72
CA ILE A 185 3.15 4.32 -2.38
C ILE A 185 3.59 3.34 -3.47
N TYR A 186 3.48 3.73 -4.74
CA TYR A 186 3.95 2.95 -5.88
C TYR A 186 5.47 2.77 -5.87
N ASP A 187 6.24 3.82 -5.61
CA ASP A 187 7.71 3.76 -5.54
C ASP A 187 8.18 2.82 -4.42
N ILE A 188 7.52 2.85 -3.26
CA ILE A 188 7.76 1.89 -2.17
C ILE A 188 7.45 0.48 -2.62
N ALA A 189 6.30 0.26 -3.28
CA ALA A 189 5.93 -1.06 -3.76
C ALA A 189 6.95 -1.62 -4.78
N GLN A 190 7.46 -0.78 -5.68
CA GLN A 190 8.55 -1.16 -6.60
C GLN A 190 9.84 -1.48 -5.84
N SER A 191 10.18 -0.71 -4.82
CA SER A 191 11.37 -0.95 -3.98
C SER A 191 11.27 -2.28 -3.22
N VAL A 192 10.08 -2.62 -2.71
CA VAL A 192 9.80 -3.93 -2.10
C VAL A 192 9.98 -5.06 -3.10
N ASP A 193 9.39 -4.95 -4.30
CA ASP A 193 9.52 -5.96 -5.34
C ASP A 193 11.00 -6.19 -5.71
N ASN A 194 11.72 -5.10 -6.02
CA ASN A 194 13.14 -5.15 -6.34
C ASN A 194 13.98 -5.77 -5.21
N GLY A 195 13.74 -5.35 -3.96
CA GLY A 195 14.47 -5.87 -2.81
C GLY A 195 14.25 -7.36 -2.57
N ILE A 196 13.04 -7.85 -2.81
CA ILE A 196 12.72 -9.28 -2.68
C ILE A 196 13.33 -10.09 -3.83
N GLN A 197 13.28 -9.59 -5.05
CA GLN A 197 13.96 -10.23 -6.19
C GLN A 197 15.47 -10.32 -5.95
N GLU A 198 16.09 -9.26 -5.41
CA GLU A 198 17.50 -9.25 -5.01
C GLU A 198 17.79 -10.26 -3.90
N TYR A 199 16.98 -10.28 -2.84
CA TYR A 199 17.10 -11.25 -1.75
C TYR A 199 17.05 -12.69 -2.27
N ILE A 200 16.07 -13.04 -3.12
CA ILE A 200 15.94 -14.39 -3.66
C ILE A 200 17.13 -14.76 -4.54
N ARG A 201 17.62 -13.83 -5.38
CA ARG A 201 18.83 -14.07 -6.19
C ARG A 201 20.04 -14.35 -5.31
N ASN A 202 20.25 -13.55 -4.26
CA ASN A 202 21.36 -13.72 -3.33
C ASN A 202 21.28 -15.04 -2.56
N GLU A 203 20.09 -15.41 -2.08
CA GLU A 203 19.89 -16.70 -1.41
C GLU A 203 20.07 -17.88 -2.37
N THR A 204 19.61 -17.76 -3.62
CA THR A 204 19.80 -18.82 -4.64
C THR A 204 21.28 -18.98 -4.98
N ALA A 205 22.02 -17.90 -5.18
CA ALA A 205 23.45 -17.94 -5.49
C ALA A 205 24.28 -18.57 -4.36
N LYS A 206 23.90 -18.38 -3.09
CA LYS A 206 24.55 -19.04 -1.93
C LYS A 206 24.38 -20.56 -1.96
N HIS A 207 23.20 -21.04 -2.36
CA HIS A 207 22.87 -22.47 -2.35
C HIS A 207 23.20 -23.17 -3.67
N TYR A 208 23.25 -22.44 -4.79
CA TYR A 208 23.49 -22.93 -6.15
C TYR A 208 24.46 -22.02 -6.92
N PRO A 209 25.76 -21.99 -6.54
CA PRO A 209 26.74 -21.04 -7.07
C PRO A 209 27.08 -21.21 -8.57
N SER A 210 26.64 -22.31 -9.20
CA SER A 210 26.86 -22.58 -10.63
C SER A 210 25.72 -22.11 -11.54
N HIS A 211 24.69 -21.43 -11.02
CA HIS A 211 23.51 -21.04 -11.79
C HIS A 211 23.31 -19.52 -11.77
N THR A 212 23.40 -18.88 -12.95
CA THR A 212 23.04 -17.48 -13.15
C THR A 212 21.53 -17.37 -13.32
N VAL A 213 20.84 -16.76 -12.35
CA VAL A 213 19.39 -16.47 -12.45
C VAL A 213 19.19 -15.21 -13.28
N GLU A 214 19.07 -15.36 -14.61
CA GLU A 214 18.80 -14.25 -15.53
C GLU A 214 17.30 -13.96 -15.71
N GLU A 215 16.40 -14.88 -15.33
CA GLU A 215 14.96 -14.72 -15.49
C GLU A 215 14.29 -14.04 -14.29
N LYS A 216 13.30 -13.16 -14.57
CA LYS A 216 12.39 -12.62 -13.54
C LYS A 216 11.71 -13.78 -12.81
N ILE A 217 11.76 -13.76 -11.48
CA ILE A 217 11.10 -14.80 -10.67
C ILE A 217 9.60 -14.51 -10.68
N GLU A 218 8.87 -15.21 -11.54
CA GLU A 218 7.41 -15.18 -11.58
C GLU A 218 6.83 -16.16 -10.55
N CYS A 219 5.90 -15.68 -9.71
CA CYS A 219 5.21 -16.52 -8.72
C CYS A 219 4.00 -17.19 -9.37
N SER A 220 4.14 -18.45 -9.76
CA SER A 220 2.99 -19.32 -10.02
C SER A 220 2.55 -19.99 -8.71
N GLY A 221 1.49 -19.47 -8.07
CA GLY A 221 0.70 -20.23 -7.10
C GLY A 221 1.15 -20.21 -5.63
N GLY A 222 1.55 -19.06 -5.08
CA GLY A 222 1.72 -18.90 -3.62
C GLY A 222 2.95 -19.57 -3.02
N SER A 223 3.86 -20.06 -3.87
CA SER A 223 5.20 -20.51 -3.49
C SER A 223 6.22 -19.64 -4.21
N ILE A 224 6.86 -18.74 -3.47
CA ILE A 224 8.12 -18.12 -3.94
C ILE A 224 9.23 -19.12 -3.63
N ILE A 225 9.23 -20.21 -4.38
CA ILE A 225 10.33 -21.16 -4.43
C ILE A 225 11.01 -20.88 -5.77
N PRO A 226 12.34 -20.67 -5.81
CA PRO A 226 13.04 -20.67 -7.08
C PRO A 226 12.62 -21.92 -7.85
N ARG A 227 12.15 -21.81 -9.10
CA ARG A 227 11.70 -22.97 -9.91
C ARG A 227 12.66 -24.17 -9.83
N LEU A 228 13.95 -23.89 -9.62
CA LEU A 228 15.05 -24.84 -9.41
C LEU A 228 14.95 -25.72 -8.16
N ALA A 229 14.26 -25.31 -7.10
CA ALA A 229 14.04 -26.14 -5.91
C ALA A 229 12.82 -27.08 -6.04
N ILE A 230 12.01 -26.94 -7.09
CA ILE A 230 10.87 -27.85 -7.38
C ILE A 230 11.26 -28.92 -8.42
N CYS A 231 12.15 -28.59 -9.37
CA CYS A 231 12.67 -29.53 -10.37
C CYS A 231 14.02 -30.10 -9.95
N GLY A 232 14.03 -30.84 -8.84
CA GLY A 232 15.17 -31.60 -8.35
C GLY A 232 14.77 -33.03 -7.98
N LYS A 233 14.32 -33.79 -8.99
CA LYS A 233 14.34 -35.26 -9.01
C LYS A 233 14.63 -35.73 -10.42
#